data_AF-A0A5N5ST17-F1
#
_entry.id   AF-A0A5N5ST17-F1
#
_cell.length_a   1.000
_cell.length_b   1.000
_cell.length_c   1.000
_cell.angle_alpha   90.00
_cell.angle_beta   90.00
_cell.angle_gamma   90.00
#
_symmetry.space_group_name_H-M   'P 1'
#
loop_
_entity.id
_entity.type
_entity.pdbx_description
1 polymer ?
#
loop_
_entity_poly.entity_id
_entity_poly.type
_entity_poly.pdbx_seq_one_letter_code
_entity_poly.pdbx_strand_id
1 'polypeptide(L)'
;FTIPDLTTENGVRESVAEAFIKPNLRRANFDVLIHAHVAKILFDENKRAIGVMYYHKKKVAYARKEVILSAGAVDSPKLLMLSGVGPSDHLKSFQIPVIADVAGVGQNFHDQPILFGIIFTVDKGNAWNFFTSFLNVSAHKDYVYRRKGPLSVTIGVESNAWHQISGGDPLYPDLQVLLMSISVATDFGLFVSDAFGLKREVSLC
;
A
#
# COMPACT_ATOMS: atom_id res chain seq x y z
N PHE A 1 11.71 -9.77 -20.27
CA PHE A 1 11.00 -8.58 -19.77
C PHE A 1 9.64 -8.52 -20.43
N THR A 2 8.61 -8.20 -19.66
CA THR A 2 7.20 -8.08 -20.07
C THR A 2 6.69 -6.70 -19.68
N ILE A 3 5.60 -6.25 -20.32
CA ILE A 3 4.88 -5.04 -19.88
C ILE A 3 4.29 -5.36 -18.50
N PRO A 4 4.48 -4.49 -17.49
CA PRO A 4 3.94 -4.74 -16.16
C PRO A 4 2.41 -4.72 -16.19
N ASP A 5 1.79 -5.61 -15.42
CA ASP A 5 0.35 -5.55 -15.17
C ASP A 5 0.03 -4.32 -14.33
N LEU A 6 -0.90 -3.49 -14.81
CA LEU A 6 -1.31 -2.25 -14.18
C LEU A 6 -2.81 -2.28 -13.90
N THR A 7 -3.20 -1.88 -12.69
CA THR A 7 -4.62 -1.67 -12.35
C THR A 7 -5.02 -0.25 -12.74
N THR A 8 -5.37 -0.08 -14.01
CA THR A 8 -5.77 1.21 -14.58
C THR A 8 -6.95 1.06 -15.53
N GLU A 9 -7.88 2.00 -15.48
CA GLU A 9 -8.98 2.11 -16.42
C GLU A 9 -8.94 3.49 -17.08
N ASN A 10 -9.01 3.54 -18.42
CA ASN A 10 -9.03 4.78 -19.20
C ASN A 10 -7.94 5.78 -18.80
N GLY A 11 -6.70 5.31 -18.61
CA GLY A 11 -5.56 6.15 -18.26
C GLY A 11 -5.58 6.72 -16.83
N VAL A 12 -6.42 6.17 -15.96
CA VAL A 12 -6.50 6.55 -14.54
C VAL A 12 -6.23 5.33 -13.68
N ARG A 13 -5.59 5.54 -12.52
CA ARG A 13 -5.46 4.50 -11.50
C ARG A 13 -6.83 4.01 -11.09
N GLU A 14 -7.04 2.70 -11.20
CA GLU A 14 -8.26 2.07 -10.71
C GLU A 14 -7.98 1.43 -9.35
N SER A 15 -8.52 2.04 -8.30
CA SER A 15 -8.37 1.52 -6.94
C SER A 15 -9.54 0.61 -6.56
N VAL A 16 -9.36 -0.21 -5.52
CA VAL A 16 -10.46 -1.00 -4.94
C VAL A 16 -11.66 -0.12 -4.56
N ALA A 17 -11.42 1.11 -4.10
CA ALA A 17 -12.49 2.04 -3.78
C ALA A 17 -13.26 2.52 -5.03
N GLU A 18 -12.57 2.78 -6.14
CA GLU A 18 -13.21 3.14 -7.41
C GLU A 18 -14.00 1.96 -7.98
N ALA A 19 -13.40 0.76 -8.02
CA ALA A 19 -14.00 -0.40 -8.67
C ALA A 19 -15.15 -1.03 -7.87
N PHE A 20 -15.05 -1.09 -6.54
CA PHE A 20 -15.98 -1.86 -5.71
C PHE A 20 -16.80 -1.03 -4.72
N ILE A 21 -16.24 0.04 -4.16
CA ILE A 21 -16.94 0.81 -3.13
C ILE A 21 -17.86 1.86 -3.76
N LYS A 22 -17.31 2.78 -4.56
CA LYS A 22 -18.07 3.90 -5.14
C LYS A 22 -19.32 3.48 -5.92
N PRO A 23 -19.28 2.44 -6.79
CA PRO A 23 -20.47 2.01 -7.53
C PRO A 23 -21.59 1.50 -6.62
N ASN A 24 -21.24 1.01 -5.43
CA ASN A 24 -22.17 0.39 -4.49
C ASN A 24 -22.66 1.34 -3.37
N LEU A 25 -22.19 2.59 -3.31
CA LEU A 25 -22.58 3.56 -2.27
C LEU A 25 -24.07 3.91 -2.24
N ARG A 26 -24.81 3.67 -3.34
CA ARG A 26 -26.26 3.93 -3.41
C ARG A 26 -27.11 2.82 -2.80
N ARG A 27 -26.52 1.69 -2.45
CA ARG A 27 -27.25 0.54 -1.90
C ARG A 27 -27.66 0.86 -0.46
N ALA A 28 -28.96 0.77 -0.17
CA ALA A 28 -29.51 1.08 1.16
C ALA A 28 -28.99 0.17 2.29
N ASN A 29 -28.31 -0.94 1.96
CA ASN A 29 -27.76 -1.89 2.91
C ASN A 29 -26.23 -1.83 3.01
N PHE A 30 -25.59 -0.77 2.49
CA PHE A 30 -24.14 -0.61 2.49
C PHE A 30 -23.75 0.81 2.92
N ASP A 31 -23.18 0.91 4.12
CA ASP A 31 -22.71 2.17 4.67
C ASP A 31 -21.18 2.22 4.67
N VAL A 32 -20.62 3.36 4.30
CA VAL A 32 -19.18 3.61 4.34
C VAL A 32 -18.91 4.81 5.22
N LEU A 33 -18.09 4.58 6.25
CA LEU A 33 -17.65 5.64 7.14
C LEU A 33 -16.14 5.85 6.99
N ILE A 34 -15.77 7.01 6.43
CA ILE A 34 -14.37 7.44 6.32
C ILE A 34 -13.97 8.25 7.55
N HIS A 35 -12.65 8.42 7.75
CA HIS A 35 -12.09 9.11 8.93
C HIS A 35 -12.62 8.52 10.26
N ALA A 36 -12.72 7.19 10.31
CA ALA A 36 -13.18 6.42 11.46
C ALA A 36 -12.12 5.38 11.84
N HIS A 37 -11.09 5.82 12.59
CA HIS A 37 -10.00 4.93 12.99
C HIS A 37 -10.48 3.98 14.09
N VAL A 38 -10.54 2.68 13.79
CA VAL A 38 -10.95 1.65 14.75
C VAL A 38 -9.84 1.46 15.78
N ALA A 39 -10.20 1.52 17.06
CA ALA A 39 -9.27 1.45 18.18
C ALA A 39 -9.35 0.11 18.93
N LYS A 40 -10.51 -0.54 18.92
CA LYS A 40 -10.74 -1.80 19.66
C LYS A 40 -11.93 -2.58 19.11
N ILE A 41 -11.82 -3.91 19.12
CA ILE A 41 -12.93 -4.84 18.92
C ILE A 41 -13.58 -5.13 20.27
N LEU A 42 -14.90 -5.14 20.31
CA LEU A 42 -15.68 -5.42 21.50
C LEU A 42 -16.12 -6.88 21.51
N PHE A 43 -15.96 -7.54 22.66
CA PHE A 43 -16.33 -8.93 22.87
C PHE A 43 -17.36 -9.04 24.01
N ASP A 44 -18.26 -10.01 23.91
CA ASP A 44 -19.16 -10.39 25.00
C ASP A 44 -18.50 -11.39 25.97
N GLU A 45 -19.24 -11.84 26.98
CA GLU A 45 -18.81 -12.82 27.97
C GLU A 45 -18.43 -14.18 27.38
N ASN A 46 -18.97 -14.52 26.21
CA ASN A 46 -18.68 -15.75 25.48
C ASN A 46 -17.53 -15.57 24.48
N LYS A 47 -16.84 -14.43 24.53
CA LYS A 47 -15.73 -14.07 23.63
C LYS A 47 -16.15 -13.97 22.16
N ARG A 48 -17.42 -13.70 21.89
CA ARG A 48 -17.92 -13.39 20.54
C ARG A 48 -17.74 -11.90 20.27
N ALA A 49 -17.22 -11.56 19.08
CA ALA A 49 -17.11 -10.17 18.65
C ALA A 49 -18.51 -9.57 18.40
N ILE A 50 -18.83 -8.47 19.08
CA ILE A 50 -20.14 -7.81 19.03
C ILE A 50 -20.10 -6.41 18.42
N GLY A 51 -18.91 -5.91 18.07
CA GLY A 51 -18.77 -4.60 17.46
C GLY A 51 -17.35 -4.05 17.53
N VAL A 52 -17.22 -2.78 17.15
CA VAL A 52 -15.96 -2.06 17.16
C VAL A 52 -16.14 -0.66 17.76
N MET A 53 -15.13 -0.21 18.49
CA MET A 53 -15.00 1.16 18.94
C MET A 53 -14.05 1.91 18.00
N TYR A 54 -14.44 3.10 17.55
CA TYR A 54 -13.66 3.91 16.61
C TYR A 54 -13.67 5.40 16.96
N TYR A 55 -12.61 6.08 16.54
CA TYR A 55 -12.44 7.51 16.68
C TYR A 55 -13.10 8.25 15.52
N HIS A 56 -14.36 8.63 15.74
CA HIS A 56 -15.08 9.63 14.95
C HIS A 56 -16.16 10.23 15.86
N LYS A 57 -15.76 11.20 16.69
CA LYS A 57 -16.50 11.62 17.90
C LYS A 57 -16.68 10.48 18.94
N LYS A 58 -15.72 9.55 19.01
CA LYS A 58 -15.70 8.34 19.88
C LYS A 58 -17.03 7.58 19.88
N LYS A 59 -17.21 6.70 18.90
CA LYS A 59 -18.46 5.97 18.68
C LYS A 59 -18.23 4.46 18.70
N VAL A 60 -19.31 3.73 18.89
CA VAL A 60 -19.38 2.27 18.81
C VAL A 60 -20.26 1.89 17.63
N ALA A 61 -19.83 0.92 16.83
CA ALA A 61 -20.65 0.25 15.82
C ALA A 61 -20.83 -1.21 16.25
N TYR A 62 -22.06 -1.60 16.54
CA TYR A 62 -22.40 -2.98 16.90
C TYR A 62 -22.63 -3.83 15.66
N ALA A 63 -22.20 -5.08 15.72
CA ALA A 63 -22.35 -6.08 14.67
C ALA A 63 -23.27 -7.22 15.15
N ARG A 64 -24.34 -7.49 14.41
CA ARG A 64 -25.25 -8.61 14.75
C ARG A 64 -24.67 -9.97 14.39
N LYS A 65 -23.87 -10.04 13.32
CA LYS A 65 -23.35 -11.29 12.77
C LYS A 65 -21.85 -11.45 13.01
N GLU A 66 -21.05 -10.62 12.35
CA GLU A 66 -19.60 -10.79 12.27
C GLU A 66 -18.89 -9.44 12.23
N VAL A 67 -17.62 -9.44 12.66
CA VAL A 67 -16.67 -8.35 12.48
C VAL A 67 -15.54 -8.90 11.61
N ILE A 68 -15.33 -8.31 10.43
CA ILE A 68 -14.26 -8.69 9.50
C ILE A 68 -13.15 -7.66 9.61
N LEU A 69 -11.92 -8.12 9.87
CA LEU A 69 -10.76 -7.26 9.99
C LEU A 69 -9.99 -7.21 8.67
N SER A 70 -9.77 -6.01 8.16
CA SER A 70 -9.05 -5.77 6.90
C SER A 70 -8.18 -4.51 6.99
N ALA A 71 -7.48 -4.33 8.12
CA ALA A 71 -6.63 -3.16 8.38
C ALA A 71 -5.20 -3.31 7.83
N GLY A 72 -4.94 -4.30 6.97
CA GLY A 72 -3.61 -4.59 6.42
C GLY A 72 -2.71 -5.40 7.36
N ALA A 73 -1.54 -5.81 6.86
CA ALA A 73 -0.63 -6.73 7.55
C ALA A 73 -0.04 -6.17 8.86
N VAL A 74 0.03 -4.84 9.00
CA VAL A 74 0.59 -4.16 10.17
C VAL A 74 -0.48 -3.83 11.21
N ASP A 75 -1.55 -3.14 10.81
CA ASP A 75 -2.54 -2.66 11.78
C ASP A 75 -3.56 -3.73 12.19
N SER A 76 -3.78 -4.79 11.39
CA SER A 76 -4.68 -5.89 11.79
C SER A 76 -4.19 -6.64 13.04
N PRO A 77 -2.95 -7.19 13.08
CA PRO A 77 -2.47 -7.86 14.30
C PRO A 77 -2.36 -6.90 15.49
N LYS A 78 -1.99 -5.63 15.25
CA LYS A 78 -2.01 -4.59 16.28
C LYS A 78 -3.40 -4.40 16.87
N LEU A 79 -4.44 -4.27 16.05
CA LEU A 79 -5.81 -4.10 16.52
C LEU A 79 -6.32 -5.35 17.27
N LEU A 80 -5.96 -6.56 16.82
CA LEU A 80 -6.24 -7.79 17.56
C LEU A 80 -5.61 -7.73 18.96
N MET A 81 -4.32 -7.39 19.05
CA MET A 81 -3.61 -7.29 20.33
C MET A 81 -4.22 -6.22 21.25
N LEU A 82 -4.51 -5.02 20.73
CA LEU A 82 -5.21 -3.96 21.48
C LEU A 82 -6.61 -4.38 21.97
N SER A 83 -7.20 -5.39 21.31
CA SER A 83 -8.49 -5.97 21.66
C SER A 83 -8.39 -7.21 22.55
N GLY A 84 -7.18 -7.61 22.96
CA GLY A 84 -6.94 -8.76 23.84
C GLY A 84 -6.77 -10.10 23.13
N VAL A 85 -6.52 -10.11 21.82
CA VAL A 85 -6.26 -11.32 21.02
C VAL A 85 -4.81 -11.29 20.54
N GLY A 86 -3.97 -12.18 21.09
CA GLY A 86 -2.54 -12.23 20.77
C GLY A 86 -1.72 -12.95 21.84
N PRO A 87 -0.38 -12.87 21.81
CA PRO A 87 0.47 -13.58 22.77
C PRO A 87 0.21 -13.10 24.20
N SER A 88 -0.24 -14.00 25.09
CA SER A 88 -0.72 -13.68 26.44
C SER A 88 0.28 -12.86 27.26
N ASP A 89 1.56 -13.20 27.24
CA ASP A 89 2.58 -12.48 28.02
C ASP A 89 2.83 -11.06 27.49
N HIS A 90 2.79 -10.89 26.16
CA HIS A 90 2.86 -9.57 25.54
C HIS A 90 1.63 -8.72 25.91
N LEU A 91 0.43 -9.29 25.88
CA LEU A 91 -0.79 -8.58 26.28
C LEU A 91 -0.74 -8.15 27.75
N LYS A 92 -0.31 -9.03 28.65
CA LYS A 92 -0.18 -8.76 30.08
C LYS A 92 0.84 -7.66 30.37
N SER A 93 1.96 -7.59 29.63
CA SER A 93 2.98 -6.55 29.84
C SER A 93 2.45 -5.15 29.53
N PHE A 94 1.45 -5.04 28.64
CA PHE A 94 0.71 -3.81 28.36
C PHE A 94 -0.59 -3.65 29.16
N GLN A 95 -0.83 -4.50 30.17
CA GLN A 95 -2.04 -4.49 31.00
C GLN A 95 -3.34 -4.66 30.20
N ILE A 96 -3.27 -5.39 29.09
CA ILE A 96 -4.43 -5.69 28.24
C ILE A 96 -5.06 -7.01 28.70
N PRO A 97 -6.36 -7.04 29.02
CA PRO A 97 -7.06 -8.28 29.33
C PRO A 97 -7.00 -9.27 28.17
N VAL A 98 -6.66 -10.52 28.46
CA VAL A 98 -6.54 -11.58 27.45
C VAL A 98 -7.92 -12.17 27.15
N ILE A 99 -8.43 -11.90 25.95
CA ILE A 99 -9.61 -12.55 25.39
C ILE A 99 -9.23 -13.92 24.85
N ALA A 100 -8.18 -13.98 24.03
CA ALA A 100 -7.65 -15.22 23.46
C ALA A 100 -6.13 -15.16 23.35
N ASP A 101 -5.47 -16.21 23.82
CA ASP A 101 -4.02 -16.38 23.67
C ASP A 101 -3.71 -16.98 22.31
N VAL A 102 -3.14 -16.18 21.42
CA VAL A 102 -2.81 -16.57 20.04
C VAL A 102 -1.40 -16.10 19.71
N ALA A 103 -0.43 -16.97 19.96
CA ALA A 103 1.00 -16.65 19.80
C ALA A 103 1.39 -16.20 18.39
N GLY A 104 0.66 -16.62 17.35
CA GLY A 104 0.93 -16.25 15.96
C GLY A 104 0.51 -14.82 15.58
N VAL A 105 -0.28 -14.12 16.39
CA VAL A 105 -0.71 -12.75 16.07
C VAL A 105 0.49 -11.82 16.06
N GLY A 106 0.70 -11.13 14.93
CA GLY A 106 1.82 -10.21 14.72
C GLY A 106 3.14 -10.88 14.37
N GLN A 107 3.16 -12.20 14.20
CA GLN A 107 4.34 -12.95 13.78
C GLN A 107 4.32 -13.20 12.27
N ASN A 108 5.43 -13.74 11.75
CA ASN A 108 5.56 -14.15 10.35
C ASN A 108 5.30 -13.01 9.34
N PHE A 109 5.79 -11.81 9.67
CA PHE A 109 5.73 -10.66 8.77
C PHE A 109 6.69 -10.89 7.60
N HIS A 110 6.15 -10.86 6.38
CA HIS A 110 6.92 -10.93 5.15
C HIS A 110 6.69 -9.66 4.35
N ASP A 111 7.76 -9.20 3.71
CA ASP A 111 7.75 -8.10 2.77
C ASP A 111 8.73 -8.42 1.64
N GLN A 112 8.64 -7.67 0.54
CA GLN A 112 9.53 -7.81 -0.59
C GLN A 112 10.54 -6.64 -0.57
N PRO A 113 11.78 -6.86 -0.10
CA PRO A 113 12.78 -5.80 -0.10
C PRO A 113 13.12 -5.38 -1.54
N ILE A 114 13.17 -4.07 -1.77
CA ILE A 114 13.50 -3.48 -3.07
C ILE A 114 14.92 -2.91 -3.00
N LEU A 115 15.77 -3.31 -3.95
CA LEU A 115 17.11 -2.75 -4.12
C LEU A 115 17.14 -1.79 -5.30
N PHE A 116 17.39 -0.51 -5.02
CA PHE A 116 17.72 0.49 -6.04
C PHE A 116 19.24 0.54 -6.19
N GLY A 117 19.80 -0.07 -7.23
CA GLY A 117 21.27 -0.22 -7.31
C GLY A 117 21.90 -0.22 -8.69
N ILE A 118 21.11 -0.34 -9.76
CA ILE A 118 21.63 -0.34 -11.12
C ILE A 118 21.02 0.85 -11.86
N ILE A 119 21.72 1.98 -11.79
CA ILE A 119 21.33 3.23 -12.44
C ILE A 119 22.23 3.44 -13.64
N PHE A 120 21.64 3.68 -14.80
CA PHE A 120 22.35 4.02 -16.02
C PHE A 120 22.08 5.47 -16.38
N THR A 121 23.12 6.17 -16.82
CA THR A 121 22.95 7.47 -17.48
C THR A 121 22.55 7.26 -18.93
N VAL A 122 21.80 8.22 -19.45
CA VAL A 122 21.34 8.26 -20.83
C VAL A 122 21.66 9.64 -21.38
N ASP A 123 21.99 9.73 -22.67
CA ASP A 123 22.25 11.04 -23.27
C ASP A 123 21.01 11.94 -23.15
N LYS A 124 21.27 13.23 -23.01
CA LYS A 124 20.22 14.23 -22.88
C LYS A 124 19.27 14.16 -24.08
N GLY A 125 17.98 13.94 -23.82
CA GLY A 125 16.94 13.83 -24.85
C GLY A 125 16.59 12.39 -25.25
N ASN A 126 17.40 11.39 -24.84
CA ASN A 126 17.14 9.98 -25.15
C ASN A 126 16.20 9.29 -24.14
N ALA A 127 15.95 9.93 -22.99
CA ALA A 127 14.95 9.47 -22.05
C ALA A 127 13.97 10.58 -21.70
N TRP A 128 12.71 10.17 -21.54
CA TRP A 128 11.65 11.02 -21.07
C TRP A 128 11.76 11.18 -19.55
N ASN A 129 11.67 12.41 -19.04
CA ASN A 129 11.70 12.68 -17.60
C ASN A 129 10.26 12.85 -17.08
N PHE A 130 9.84 11.92 -16.23
CA PHE A 130 8.52 11.92 -15.58
C PHE A 130 8.20 13.26 -14.90
N PHE A 131 9.13 13.79 -14.11
CA PHE A 131 8.92 15.02 -13.35
C PHE A 131 8.76 16.25 -14.22
N THR A 132 9.50 16.35 -15.33
CA THR A 132 9.33 17.48 -16.27
C THR A 132 7.94 17.52 -16.90
N SER A 133 7.22 16.40 -16.94
CA SER A 133 5.85 16.36 -17.47
C SER A 133 4.82 17.02 -16.57
N PHE A 134 5.09 17.13 -15.26
CA PHE A 134 4.28 17.95 -14.36
C PHE A 134 4.42 19.45 -14.63
N LEU A 135 5.46 19.88 -15.34
CA LEU A 135 5.63 21.27 -15.76
C LEU A 135 5.11 21.52 -17.18
N ASN A 136 4.79 20.46 -17.94
CA ASN A 136 4.40 20.57 -19.34
C ASN A 136 2.88 20.75 -19.50
N VAL A 137 2.47 21.93 -19.99
CA VAL A 137 1.05 22.25 -20.22
C VAL A 137 0.38 21.32 -21.23
N SER A 138 1.10 20.86 -22.27
CA SER A 138 0.55 19.91 -23.24
C SER A 138 0.26 18.56 -22.61
N ALA A 139 1.15 18.07 -21.74
CA ALA A 139 0.94 16.83 -20.98
C ALA A 139 -0.34 16.90 -20.13
N HIS A 140 -0.59 18.05 -19.50
CA HIS A 140 -1.82 18.28 -18.74
C HIS A 140 -3.05 18.29 -19.64
N LYS A 141 -2.99 18.95 -20.80
CA LYS A 141 -4.10 18.98 -21.75
C LYS A 141 -4.44 17.57 -22.24
N ASP A 142 -3.43 16.79 -22.66
CA ASP A 142 -3.67 15.42 -23.12
C ASP A 142 -4.23 14.53 -22.00
N TYR A 143 -3.76 14.68 -20.77
CA TYR A 143 -4.30 13.93 -19.64
C TYR A 143 -5.73 14.34 -19.30
N VAL A 144 -6.01 15.64 -19.14
CA VAL A 144 -7.33 16.13 -18.73
C VAL A 144 -8.39 15.84 -19.77
N TYR A 145 -8.11 16.09 -21.05
CA TYR A 145 -9.10 15.97 -22.11
C TYR A 145 -9.19 14.58 -22.73
N ARG A 146 -8.08 13.82 -22.75
CA ARG A 146 -8.01 12.54 -23.47
C ARG A 146 -7.63 11.36 -22.58
N ARG A 147 -7.24 11.61 -21.32
CA ARG A 147 -6.68 10.61 -20.40
C ARG A 147 -5.51 9.83 -21.01
N LYS A 148 -4.68 10.55 -21.77
CA LYS A 148 -3.52 10.01 -22.47
C LYS A 148 -2.27 10.76 -22.10
N GLY A 149 -1.15 10.20 -22.53
CA GLY A 149 0.15 10.83 -22.47
C GLY A 149 0.85 10.57 -21.14
N PRO A 150 1.93 11.33 -20.87
CA PRO A 150 2.87 10.99 -19.81
C PRO A 150 2.30 10.97 -18.40
N LEU A 151 1.18 11.65 -18.12
CA LEU A 151 0.57 11.66 -16.78
C LEU A 151 -0.39 10.48 -16.54
N SER A 152 -0.66 9.65 -17.55
CA SER A 152 -1.48 8.44 -17.40
C SER A 152 -0.66 7.16 -17.17
N VAL A 153 0.67 7.25 -17.10
CA VAL A 153 1.56 6.08 -16.91
C VAL A 153 1.94 5.88 -15.44
N THR A 154 2.24 4.64 -15.06
CA THR A 154 2.57 4.26 -13.68
C THR A 154 4.06 4.44 -13.40
N ILE A 155 4.45 5.59 -12.84
CA ILE A 155 5.77 5.86 -12.21
C ILE A 155 6.97 5.34 -13.05
N GLY A 156 6.88 5.45 -14.38
CA GLY A 156 7.96 5.10 -15.29
C GLY A 156 8.43 3.64 -15.24
N VAL A 157 7.60 2.68 -14.80
CA VAL A 157 7.92 1.25 -14.92
C VAL A 157 7.65 0.81 -16.35
N GLU A 158 8.72 0.60 -17.12
CA GLU A 158 8.62 0.26 -18.55
C GLU A 158 8.47 -1.24 -18.77
N SER A 159 9.13 -2.04 -17.93
CA SER A 159 9.04 -3.49 -18.01
C SER A 159 9.36 -4.16 -16.68
N ASN A 160 8.88 -5.39 -16.51
CA ASN A 160 9.25 -6.26 -15.41
C ASN A 160 9.75 -7.63 -15.90
N ALA A 161 10.49 -8.33 -15.06
CA ALA A 161 10.84 -9.72 -15.26
C ALA A 161 10.84 -10.45 -13.93
N TRP A 162 10.48 -11.72 -13.96
CA TRP A 162 10.58 -12.63 -12.82
C TRP A 162 11.76 -13.58 -13.07
N HIS A 163 12.57 -13.81 -12.04
CA HIS A 163 13.74 -14.66 -12.13
C HIS A 163 13.81 -15.60 -10.93
N GLN A 164 14.16 -16.85 -11.21
CA GLN A 164 14.45 -17.86 -10.20
C GLN A 164 15.96 -17.89 -9.96
N ILE A 165 16.36 -17.87 -8.70
CA ILE A 165 17.76 -18.07 -8.34
C ILE A 165 18.06 -19.57 -8.22
N SER A 166 19.31 -19.96 -8.54
CA SER A 166 19.71 -21.36 -8.45
C SER A 166 19.51 -21.89 -7.01
N GLY A 167 18.73 -22.96 -6.87
CA GLY A 167 18.40 -23.55 -5.56
C GLY A 167 17.12 -23.00 -4.91
N GLY A 168 16.39 -22.10 -5.58
CA GLY A 168 15.05 -21.65 -5.19
C GLY A 168 13.96 -22.69 -5.48
N ASP A 169 12.72 -22.35 -5.11
CA ASP A 169 11.54 -23.18 -5.42
C ASP A 169 11.26 -23.16 -6.93
N PRO A 170 11.23 -24.30 -7.63
CA PRO A 170 11.01 -24.33 -9.08
C PRO A 170 9.63 -23.83 -9.51
N LEU A 171 8.66 -23.71 -8.60
CA LEU A 171 7.31 -23.23 -8.90
C LEU A 171 7.12 -21.73 -8.71
N TYR A 172 8.00 -21.06 -7.98
CA TYR A 172 7.85 -19.65 -7.63
C TYR A 172 9.07 -18.83 -8.05
N PRO A 173 8.91 -17.56 -8.46
CA PRO A 173 10.03 -16.68 -8.72
C PRO A 173 10.61 -16.12 -7.41
N ASP A 174 11.93 -15.96 -7.35
CA ASP A 174 12.63 -15.42 -6.18
C ASP A 174 12.90 -13.91 -6.31
N LEU A 175 13.02 -13.41 -7.53
CA LEU A 175 13.36 -12.02 -7.83
C LEU A 175 12.41 -11.42 -8.85
N GLN A 176 11.98 -10.19 -8.58
CA GLN A 176 11.35 -9.32 -9.56
C GLN A 176 12.32 -8.21 -9.96
N VAL A 177 12.65 -8.14 -11.25
CA VAL A 177 13.45 -7.05 -11.82
C VAL A 177 12.51 -6.05 -12.47
N LEU A 178 12.59 -4.79 -12.06
CA LEU A 178 11.86 -3.67 -12.67
C LEU A 178 12.83 -2.80 -13.47
N LEU A 179 12.52 -2.60 -14.75
CA LEU A 179 13.19 -1.58 -15.55
C LEU A 179 12.39 -0.28 -15.44
N MET A 180 13.03 0.74 -14.87
CA MET A 180 12.38 1.99 -14.54
C MET A 180 13.09 3.16 -15.22
N SER A 181 12.33 4.08 -15.83
CA SER A 181 12.82 5.37 -16.36
C SER A 181 12.92 6.45 -15.27
N ILE A 182 13.03 6.04 -14.00
CA ILE A 182 13.11 6.91 -12.83
C ILE A 182 14.19 6.40 -11.89
N SER A 183 14.90 7.35 -11.31
CA SER A 183 15.93 7.19 -10.28
C SER A 183 15.77 8.27 -9.22
N VAL A 184 16.50 8.11 -8.11
CA VAL A 184 16.56 9.12 -7.05
C VAL A 184 17.10 10.49 -7.51
N ALA A 185 17.79 10.53 -8.65
CA ALA A 185 18.31 11.77 -9.25
C ALA A 185 17.35 12.39 -10.28
N THR A 186 16.25 11.72 -10.65
CA THR A 186 15.39 12.12 -11.78
C THR A 186 14.61 13.41 -11.50
N ASP A 187 14.42 13.77 -10.23
CA ASP A 187 13.78 15.03 -9.81
C ASP A 187 14.80 16.17 -9.60
N PHE A 188 16.07 15.98 -9.98
CA PHE A 188 17.14 16.94 -9.76
C PHE A 188 17.41 17.26 -8.27
N GLY A 189 17.12 16.32 -7.36
CA GLY A 189 17.39 16.48 -5.93
C GLY A 189 16.43 17.42 -5.21
N LEU A 190 15.20 17.58 -5.75
CA LEU A 190 14.20 18.49 -5.21
C LEU A 190 13.48 17.93 -3.97
N PHE A 191 13.18 16.63 -3.94
CA PHE A 191 12.45 15.99 -2.84
C PHE A 191 12.59 14.47 -2.74
N VAL A 192 12.93 13.77 -3.83
CA VAL A 192 12.99 12.29 -3.84
C VAL A 192 14.06 11.79 -2.88
N SER A 193 15.25 12.42 -2.85
CA SER A 193 16.31 12.10 -1.89
C SER A 193 15.83 12.13 -0.43
N ASP A 194 15.13 13.21 -0.08
CA ASP A 194 14.68 13.49 1.28
C ASP A 194 13.56 12.53 1.68
N ALA A 195 12.67 12.19 0.73
CA ALA A 195 11.62 11.18 0.92
C ALA A 195 12.17 9.78 1.21
N PHE A 196 13.34 9.44 0.64
CA PHE A 196 14.06 8.20 0.93
C PHE A 196 15.04 8.32 2.11
N GLY A 197 15.07 9.47 2.81
CA GLY A 197 15.97 9.70 3.95
C GLY A 197 17.46 9.73 3.58
N LEU A 198 17.78 9.98 2.30
CA LEU A 198 19.15 10.06 1.82
C LEU A 198 19.74 11.43 2.15
N LYS A 199 21.03 11.45 2.52
CA LYS A 199 21.78 12.72 2.63
C LYS A 199 22.00 13.28 1.22
N ARG A 200 21.92 14.61 1.06
CA ARG A 200 22.18 15.30 -0.22
C ARG A 200 23.51 14.91 -0.88
N GLU A 201 24.53 14.63 -0.09
CA GLU A 201 25.85 14.18 -0.55
C GLU A 201 25.80 12.85 -1.35
N VAL A 202 24.79 12.02 -1.12
CA VAL A 202 24.59 10.71 -1.76
C VAL A 202 23.64 10.80 -2.96
N SER A 203 22.84 11.87 -3.05
CA SER A 203 21.74 11.99 -4.02
C SER A 203 22.04 12.83 -5.26
N LEU A 204 23.16 13.55 -5.28
CA LEU A 204 23.54 14.46 -6.37
C LEU A 204 24.55 13.85 -7.38
N CYS A 205 24.78 12.54 -7.34
CA CYS A 205 25.57 11.81 -8.34
C CYS A 205 24.71 11.32 -9.50
#